data_AF-A0A813BXL6-F1
#
_entry.id   AF-A0A813BXL6-F1
#
_cell.length_a   1.000
_cell.length_b   1.000
_cell.length_c   1.000
_cell.angle_alpha   90.00
_cell.angle_beta   90.00
_cell.angle_gamma   90.00
#
_symmetry.space_group_name_H-M   'P 1'
#
loop_
_entity.id
_entity.type
_entity.pdbx_description
1 polymer ?
#
loop_
_entity_poly.entity_id
_entity_poly.type
_entity_poly.pdbx_seq_one_letter_code
_entity_poly.pdbx_strand_id
1 'polypeptide(L)'
;LPAKHYVPFEAELAVLFCVGTYLSVCSLIFCYLSEGEWSFNDGIYFCLVTLTTVGFGDLVPCVALRCRVTGMVFIWTNVLLVSALHGIVGARVEREISRVGRRLGLSQLAVHLLALSFFVGVLAAGYSNYEDKSLLDGIYFSASTLSTVGYGAIAPSPGTSRLLMCPILFVGVVSVGNIASYLADAAKARLEVKVHIT
;
A
#
# COMPACT_ATOMS: atom_id res chain seq x y z
N LEU A 1 25.45 12.78 -11.83
CA LEU A 1 24.23 12.03 -11.51
C LEU A 1 24.21 10.79 -12.39
N PRO A 2 24.22 9.55 -11.85
CA PRO A 2 24.10 8.38 -12.70
C PRO A 2 22.79 8.47 -13.49
N ALA A 3 22.83 8.19 -14.79
CA ALA A 3 21.66 8.22 -15.65
C ALA A 3 20.57 7.36 -15.02
N LYS A 4 19.44 7.98 -14.63
CA LYS A 4 18.27 7.26 -14.11
C LYS A 4 17.87 6.25 -15.18
N HIS A 5 18.26 4.98 -15.02
CA HIS A 5 17.85 3.92 -15.91
C HIS A 5 16.33 3.81 -15.81
N TYR A 6 15.69 4.21 -16.89
CA TYR A 6 14.25 4.21 -16.98
C TYR A 6 13.77 2.77 -17.14
N VAL A 7 12.95 2.30 -16.19
CA VAL A 7 12.25 1.04 -16.37
C VAL A 7 11.20 1.27 -17.45
N PRO A 8 11.24 0.54 -18.58
CA PRO A 8 10.25 0.70 -19.63
C PRO A 8 8.86 0.31 -19.08
N PHE A 9 7.82 0.96 -19.62
CA PHE A 9 6.44 0.74 -19.15
C PHE A 9 6.02 -0.74 -19.23
N GLU A 10 6.49 -1.47 -20.24
CA GLU A 10 6.24 -2.91 -20.39
C GLU A 10 6.84 -3.73 -19.24
N ALA A 11 8.01 -3.36 -18.73
CA ALA A 11 8.61 -4.02 -17.59
C ALA A 11 7.84 -3.71 -16.29
N GLU A 12 7.30 -2.49 -16.14
CA GLU A 12 6.40 -2.17 -15.02
C GLU A 12 5.14 -3.06 -15.07
N LEU A 13 4.52 -3.20 -16.25
CA LEU A 13 3.36 -4.08 -16.43
C LEU A 13 3.69 -5.54 -16.16
N ALA A 14 4.84 -6.04 -16.64
CA ALA A 14 5.28 -7.40 -16.38
C ALA A 14 5.47 -7.66 -14.88
N VAL A 15 6.08 -6.72 -14.14
CA VAL A 15 6.24 -6.84 -12.69
C VAL A 15 4.87 -6.86 -11.99
N LEU A 16 3.96 -5.95 -12.34
CA LEU A 16 2.61 -5.93 -11.76
C LEU A 16 1.85 -7.24 -12.05
N PHE A 17 2.01 -7.80 -13.25
CA PHE A 17 1.44 -9.10 -13.61
C PHE A 17 2.04 -10.25 -12.81
N CYS A 18 3.37 -10.29 -12.64
CA CYS A 18 4.05 -11.28 -11.81
C CYS A 18 3.60 -11.20 -10.35
N VAL A 19 3.46 -9.99 -9.80
CA VAL A 19 2.94 -9.78 -8.45
C VAL A 19 1.49 -10.23 -8.33
N GLY A 20 0.62 -9.85 -9.27
CA GLY A 20 -0.77 -10.30 -9.28
C GLY A 20 -0.89 -11.83 -9.33
N THR A 21 -0.04 -12.48 -10.13
CA THR A 21 0.03 -13.95 -10.21
C THR A 21 0.51 -14.55 -8.90
N TYR A 22 1.58 -14.01 -8.31
CA TYR A 22 2.09 -14.44 -7.00
C TYR A 22 1.02 -14.34 -5.90
N LEU A 23 0.33 -13.21 -5.80
CA LEU A 23 -0.74 -13.02 -4.80
C LEU A 23 -1.91 -13.98 -5.04
N SER A 24 -2.24 -14.27 -6.31
CA SER A 24 -3.29 -15.24 -6.65
C SER A 24 -2.90 -16.66 -6.23
N VAL A 25 -1.66 -17.07 -6.46
CA VAL A 25 -1.15 -18.37 -6.00
C VAL A 25 -1.14 -18.44 -4.48
N CYS A 26 -0.65 -17.41 -3.79
CA CYS A 26 -0.69 -17.35 -2.32
C CYS A 26 -2.11 -17.40 -1.77
N SER A 27 -3.06 -16.71 -2.40
CA SER A 27 -4.48 -16.78 -2.04
C SER A 27 -5.01 -18.22 -2.10
N LEU A 28 -4.74 -18.94 -3.19
CA LEU A 28 -5.14 -20.36 -3.32
C LEU A 28 -4.51 -21.24 -2.23
N ILE A 29 -3.23 -21.00 -1.91
CA ILE A 29 -2.53 -21.73 -0.85
C ILE A 29 -3.22 -21.47 0.51
N PHE A 30 -3.47 -20.22 0.89
CA PHE A 30 -4.11 -19.90 2.16
C PHE A 30 -5.58 -20.36 2.22
N CYS A 31 -6.32 -20.29 1.11
CA CYS A 31 -7.65 -20.87 0.99
C CYS A 31 -7.63 -22.38 1.27
N TYR A 32 -6.72 -23.13 0.63
CA TYR A 32 -6.56 -24.56 0.89
C TYR A 32 -6.14 -24.85 2.34
N LEU A 33 -5.17 -24.10 2.87
CA LEU A 33 -4.68 -24.27 4.24
C LEU A 33 -5.71 -23.93 5.32
N SER A 34 -6.69 -23.08 4.99
CA SER A 34 -7.80 -22.71 5.87
C SER A 34 -8.85 -23.82 6.02
N GLU A 35 -8.72 -24.94 5.32
CA GLU A 35 -9.66 -26.08 5.36
C GLU A 35 -11.12 -25.70 5.02
N GLY A 36 -11.31 -24.68 4.18
CA GLY A 36 -12.63 -24.24 3.70
C GLY A 36 -13.19 -23.01 4.40
N GLU A 37 -12.50 -22.48 5.42
CA GLU A 37 -12.92 -21.27 6.13
C GLU A 37 -12.75 -19.99 5.29
N TRP A 38 -11.77 -19.95 4.39
CA TRP A 38 -11.49 -18.78 3.57
C TRP A 38 -11.90 -19.04 2.12
N SER A 39 -12.60 -18.08 1.52
CA SER A 39 -12.75 -18.04 0.07
C SER A 39 -11.45 -17.58 -0.61
N PHE A 40 -11.36 -17.78 -1.94
CA PHE A 40 -10.27 -17.19 -2.72
C PHE A 40 -10.22 -15.66 -2.61
N ASN A 41 -11.38 -14.99 -2.48
CA ASN A 41 -11.42 -13.53 -2.32
C ASN A 41 -10.87 -13.09 -0.96
N ASP A 42 -11.14 -13.86 0.09
CA ASP A 42 -10.58 -13.64 1.43
C ASP A 42 -9.06 -13.82 1.40
N GLY A 43 -8.57 -14.84 0.67
CA GLY A 43 -7.14 -15.04 0.45
C GLY A 43 -6.48 -13.89 -0.31
N ILE A 44 -7.12 -13.33 -1.35
CA ILE A 44 -6.62 -12.16 -2.08
C ILE A 44 -6.55 -10.93 -1.17
N TYR A 45 -7.62 -10.68 -0.41
CA TYR A 45 -7.68 -9.58 0.55
C TYR A 45 -6.59 -9.71 1.62
N PHE A 46 -6.44 -10.90 2.23
CA PHE A 46 -5.36 -11.20 3.17
C PHE A 46 -3.99 -10.93 2.54
N CYS A 47 -3.77 -11.39 1.31
CA CYS A 47 -2.50 -11.20 0.63
C CYS A 47 -2.18 -9.72 0.37
N LEU A 48 -3.15 -8.92 -0.05
CA LEU A 48 -2.98 -7.49 -0.33
C LEU A 48 -2.78 -6.67 0.95
N VAL A 49 -3.56 -6.93 2.00
CA VAL A 49 -3.42 -6.29 3.32
C VAL A 49 -2.08 -6.62 3.97
N THR A 50 -1.57 -7.85 3.76
CA THR A 50 -0.24 -8.26 4.22
C THR A 50 0.88 -7.64 3.37
N LEU A 51 0.73 -7.63 2.04
CA LEU A 51 1.70 -6.99 1.13
C LEU A 51 1.90 -5.51 1.45
N THR A 52 0.80 -4.82 1.77
CA THR A 52 0.81 -3.40 2.15
C THR A 52 1.16 -3.15 3.61
N THR A 53 1.52 -4.21 4.34
CA THR A 53 1.90 -4.19 5.75
C THR A 53 0.85 -3.56 6.70
N VAL A 54 -0.41 -3.47 6.27
CA VAL A 54 -1.50 -2.95 7.10
C VAL A 54 -1.87 -3.96 8.19
N GLY A 55 -2.13 -5.22 7.80
CA GLY A 55 -2.33 -6.33 8.73
C GLY A 55 -3.47 -6.16 9.74
N PHE A 56 -4.71 -5.94 9.30
CA PHE A 56 -5.87 -5.76 10.19
C PHE A 56 -6.09 -6.88 11.21
N GLY A 57 -5.66 -8.10 10.92
CA GLY A 57 -5.79 -9.25 11.81
C GLY A 57 -7.20 -9.86 11.87
N ASP A 58 -8.13 -9.38 11.03
CA ASP A 58 -9.46 -9.97 10.85
C ASP A 58 -9.40 -11.32 10.12
N LEU A 59 -8.38 -11.53 9.29
CA LEU A 59 -7.99 -12.82 8.74
C LEU A 59 -6.55 -13.16 9.16
N VAL A 60 -6.39 -14.31 9.83
CA VAL A 60 -5.09 -14.86 10.23
C VAL A 60 -4.95 -16.33 9.84
N PRO A 61 -3.78 -16.77 9.32
CA PRO A 61 -3.55 -18.17 9.00
C PRO A 61 -3.75 -19.08 10.22
N CYS A 62 -4.16 -20.32 9.97
CA CYS A 62 -4.42 -21.31 11.02
C CYS A 62 -3.18 -21.55 11.92
N VAL A 63 -3.38 -22.08 13.14
CA VAL A 63 -2.28 -22.29 14.09
C VAL A 63 -1.42 -23.53 13.80
N ALA A 64 -1.83 -24.38 12.84
CA ALA A 64 -1.06 -25.55 12.46
C ALA A 64 0.35 -25.16 11.95
N LEU A 65 1.34 -26.03 12.19
CA LEU A 65 2.74 -25.78 11.84
C LEU A 65 2.90 -25.36 10.37
N ARG A 66 2.21 -26.06 9.45
CA ARG A 66 2.21 -25.75 8.01
C ARG A 66 1.74 -24.33 7.70
N CYS A 67 0.64 -23.88 8.32
CA CYS A 67 0.10 -22.52 8.14
C CYS A 67 1.09 -21.48 8.66
N ARG A 68 1.71 -21.71 9.81
CA ARG A 68 2.69 -20.78 10.41
C ARG A 68 3.95 -20.65 9.59
N VAL A 69 4.53 -21.77 9.13
CA VAL A 69 5.74 -21.75 8.30
C VAL A 69 5.46 -21.05 6.97
N THR A 70 4.36 -21.38 6.30
CA THR A 70 3.95 -20.69 5.07
C THR A 70 3.72 -19.20 5.32
N GLY A 71 3.06 -18.83 6.41
CA GLY A 71 2.83 -17.44 6.82
C GLY A 71 4.13 -16.68 7.07
N MET A 72 5.11 -17.27 7.78
CA MET A 72 6.41 -16.65 8.03
C MET A 72 7.16 -16.36 6.73
N VAL A 73 7.24 -17.34 5.82
CA VAL A 73 7.88 -17.16 4.51
C VAL A 73 7.16 -16.07 3.72
N PHE A 74 5.83 -16.12 3.70
CA PHE A 74 4.99 -15.15 3.00
C PHE A 74 5.21 -13.72 3.50
N ILE A 75 5.25 -13.50 4.81
CA ILE A 75 5.48 -12.17 5.42
C ILE A 75 6.84 -11.62 4.99
N TRP A 76 7.91 -12.41 5.12
CA TRP A 76 9.26 -11.95 4.72
C TRP A 76 9.34 -11.65 3.23
N THR A 77 8.77 -12.51 2.38
CA THR A 77 8.70 -12.25 0.94
C THR A 77 7.96 -10.95 0.63
N ASN A 78 6.83 -10.70 1.28
CA ASN A 78 6.03 -9.49 1.07
C ASN A 78 6.74 -8.21 1.52
N VAL A 79 7.42 -8.23 2.67
CA VAL A 79 8.19 -7.07 3.16
C VAL A 79 9.28 -6.66 2.17
N LEU A 80 9.93 -7.64 1.53
CA LEU A 80 10.90 -7.36 0.47
C LEU A 80 10.23 -6.88 -0.82
N LEU A 81 9.11 -7.51 -1.19
CA LEU A 81 8.37 -7.20 -2.40
C LEU A 81 7.76 -5.80 -2.39
N VAL A 82 7.19 -5.35 -1.27
CA VAL A 82 6.60 -4.02 -1.15
C VAL A 82 7.64 -2.91 -1.36
N SER A 83 8.88 -3.13 -0.90
CA SER A 83 9.98 -2.19 -1.10
C SER A 83 10.36 -2.05 -2.58
N ALA A 84 10.45 -3.19 -3.30
CA ALA A 84 10.72 -3.19 -4.74
C ALA A 84 9.58 -2.55 -5.55
N LEU A 85 8.34 -2.89 -5.20
CA LEU A 85 7.15 -2.31 -5.80
C LEU A 85 7.06 -0.79 -5.57
N HIS A 86 7.38 -0.33 -4.37
CA HIS A 86 7.45 1.09 -4.04
C HIS A 86 8.49 1.80 -4.91
N GLY A 87 9.67 1.21 -5.14
CA GLY A 87 10.68 1.78 -6.03
C GLY A 87 10.19 1.99 -7.47
N ILE A 88 9.39 1.06 -8.00
CA ILE A 88 8.88 1.13 -9.37
C ILE A 88 7.66 2.08 -9.47
N VAL A 89 6.62 1.81 -8.69
CA VAL A 89 5.36 2.58 -8.71
C VAL A 89 5.56 3.97 -8.12
N GLY A 90 6.30 4.07 -7.02
CA GLY A 90 6.62 5.34 -6.36
C GLY A 90 7.38 6.29 -7.28
N ALA A 91 8.32 5.79 -8.09
CA ALA A 91 9.02 6.61 -9.09
C ALA A 91 8.12 7.11 -10.22
N ARG A 92 7.06 6.37 -10.59
CA ARG A 92 6.03 6.85 -11.53
C ARG A 92 5.17 7.93 -10.87
N VAL A 93 4.69 7.69 -9.65
CA VAL A 93 3.88 8.66 -8.88
C VAL A 93 4.64 9.96 -8.66
N GLU A 94 5.91 9.91 -8.24
CA GLU A 94 6.76 11.08 -8.00
C GLU A 94 6.93 11.94 -9.26
N ARG A 95 7.03 11.31 -10.43
CA ARG A 95 7.11 12.03 -11.71
C ARG A 95 5.83 12.80 -12.01
N GLU A 96 4.68 12.19 -11.77
CA GLU A 96 3.39 12.85 -11.97
C GLU A 96 3.19 13.97 -10.96
N ILE A 97 3.52 13.76 -9.68
CA ILE A 97 3.49 14.79 -8.64
C ILE A 97 4.36 15.99 -9.03
N SER A 98 5.60 15.71 -9.45
CA SER A 98 6.53 16.74 -9.91
C SER A 98 6.03 17.47 -11.17
N ARG A 99 5.37 16.76 -12.09
CA ARG A 99 4.77 17.35 -13.30
C ARG A 99 3.60 18.27 -12.94
N VAL A 100 2.69 17.82 -12.07
CA VAL A 100 1.55 18.59 -11.59
C VAL A 100 1.99 19.81 -10.81
N GLY A 101 2.96 19.67 -9.90
CA GLY A 101 3.50 20.78 -9.12
C GLY A 101 4.07 21.89 -9.99
N ARG A 102 4.87 21.54 -11.00
CA ARG A 102 5.39 22.52 -11.98
C ARG A 102 4.28 23.20 -12.79
N ARG A 103 3.24 22.46 -13.19
CA ARG A 103 2.11 23.02 -13.97
C ARG A 103 1.25 23.98 -13.16
N LEU A 104 1.04 23.69 -11.87
CA LEU A 104 0.16 24.47 -11.00
C LEU A 104 0.92 25.53 -10.17
N GLY A 105 2.25 25.57 -10.24
CA GLY A 105 3.07 26.46 -9.40
C GLY A 105 3.08 26.08 -7.91
N LEU A 106 2.76 24.83 -7.58
CA LEU A 106 2.70 24.33 -6.22
C LEU A 106 4.01 23.65 -5.81
N SER A 107 4.33 23.70 -4.51
CA SER A 107 5.45 22.93 -3.97
C SER A 107 5.17 21.42 -4.08
N GLN A 108 6.23 20.61 -4.19
CA GLN A 108 6.09 19.14 -4.23
C GLN A 108 5.36 18.60 -3.00
N LEU A 109 5.62 19.17 -1.81
CA LEU A 109 4.91 18.81 -0.59
C LEU A 109 3.41 19.10 -0.68
N ALA A 110 3.01 20.26 -1.21
CA ALA A 110 1.60 20.60 -1.35
C ALA A 110 0.87 19.61 -2.27
N VAL A 111 1.47 19.24 -3.39
CA VAL A 111 0.87 18.26 -4.32
C VAL A 111 0.78 16.87 -3.70
N HIS A 112 1.80 16.43 -2.96
CA HIS A 112 1.75 15.19 -2.19
C HIS A 112 0.59 15.18 -1.17
N LEU A 113 0.41 16.27 -0.42
CA LEU A 113 -0.65 16.38 0.57
C LEU A 113 -2.05 16.42 -0.08
N LEU A 114 -2.18 17.06 -1.25
CA LEU A 114 -3.42 17.03 -2.04
C LEU A 114 -3.72 15.61 -2.55
N ALA A 115 -2.71 14.89 -3.05
CA ALA A 115 -2.86 13.50 -3.48
C ALA A 115 -3.26 12.59 -2.31
N LEU A 116 -2.62 12.73 -1.15
CA LEU A 116 -3.00 12.00 0.05
C LEU A 116 -4.43 12.32 0.49
N SER A 117 -4.83 13.60 0.48
CA SER A 117 -6.19 14.02 0.81
C SER A 117 -7.22 13.42 -0.14
N PHE A 118 -6.88 13.30 -1.43
CA PHE A 118 -7.72 12.61 -2.41
C PHE A 118 -7.88 11.13 -2.07
N PHE A 119 -6.79 10.39 -1.80
CA PHE A 119 -6.88 8.97 -1.44
C PHE A 119 -7.65 8.73 -0.13
N VAL A 120 -7.43 9.58 0.89
CA VAL A 120 -8.20 9.56 2.13
C VAL A 120 -9.69 9.80 1.85
N GLY A 121 -10.03 10.81 1.04
CA GLY A 121 -11.42 11.12 0.71
C GLY A 121 -12.12 9.98 -0.03
N VAL A 122 -11.47 9.38 -1.04
CA VAL A 122 -12.03 8.25 -1.80
C VAL A 122 -12.23 7.04 -0.91
N LEU A 123 -11.23 6.68 -0.09
CA LEU A 123 -11.30 5.51 0.78
C LEU A 123 -12.32 5.73 1.91
N ALA A 124 -12.41 6.93 2.47
CA ALA A 124 -13.38 7.28 3.51
C ALA A 124 -14.81 7.24 2.98
N ALA A 125 -15.06 7.85 1.81
CA ALA A 125 -16.36 7.81 1.16
C ALA A 125 -16.74 6.38 0.78
N GLY A 126 -15.80 5.62 0.20
CA GLY A 126 -16.02 4.21 -0.13
C GLY A 126 -16.40 3.39 1.10
N TYR A 127 -15.60 3.46 2.17
CA TYR A 127 -15.87 2.72 3.40
C TYR A 127 -17.22 3.10 4.03
N SER A 128 -17.48 4.39 4.17
CA SER A 128 -18.74 4.90 4.74
C SER A 128 -19.97 4.39 3.96
N ASN A 129 -19.92 4.39 2.62
CA ASN A 129 -21.05 3.96 1.79
C ASN A 129 -21.22 2.43 1.74
N TYR A 130 -20.12 1.68 1.57
CA TYR A 130 -20.20 0.22 1.44
C TYR A 130 -20.47 -0.49 2.76
N GLU A 131 -20.03 0.09 3.88
CA GLU A 131 -20.18 -0.53 5.21
C GLU A 131 -21.31 0.11 6.04
N ASP A 132 -22.06 1.06 5.47
CA ASP A 132 -23.11 1.83 6.15
C ASP A 132 -22.62 2.44 7.48
N LYS A 133 -21.47 3.14 7.40
CA LYS A 133 -20.76 3.75 8.54
C LYS A 133 -20.70 5.26 8.39
N SER A 134 -20.40 5.96 9.48
CA SER A 134 -20.22 7.41 9.41
C SER A 134 -19.00 7.79 8.55
N LEU A 135 -19.00 9.00 7.97
CA LEU A 135 -17.83 9.50 7.25
C LEU A 135 -16.59 9.57 8.15
N LEU A 136 -16.79 9.83 9.45
CA LEU A 136 -15.71 9.83 10.44
C LEU A 136 -15.07 8.45 10.57
N ASP A 137 -15.86 7.36 10.58
CA ASP A 137 -15.34 5.99 10.55
C ASP A 137 -14.56 5.73 9.27
N GLY A 138 -15.04 6.25 8.13
CA GLY A 138 -14.30 6.18 6.87
C GLY A 138 -12.96 6.93 6.90
N ILE A 139 -12.91 8.11 7.52
CA ILE A 139 -11.67 8.88 7.69
C ILE A 139 -10.72 8.13 8.63
N TYR A 140 -11.21 7.59 9.74
CA TYR A 140 -10.43 6.77 10.67
C TYR A 140 -9.90 5.51 10.00
N PHE A 141 -10.74 4.80 9.25
CA PHE A 141 -10.34 3.66 8.43
C PHE A 141 -9.20 4.06 7.49
N SER A 142 -9.37 5.15 6.75
CA SER A 142 -8.37 5.62 5.79
C SER A 142 -7.05 5.99 6.46
N ALA A 143 -7.09 6.71 7.58
CA ALA A 143 -5.90 7.09 8.33
C ALA A 143 -5.17 5.86 8.88
N SER A 144 -5.88 4.94 9.53
CA SER A 144 -5.29 3.71 10.09
C SER A 144 -4.71 2.80 9.00
N THR A 145 -5.34 2.77 7.83
CA THR A 145 -4.97 1.88 6.72
C THR A 145 -3.81 2.44 5.90
N LEU A 146 -3.90 3.70 5.42
CA LEU A 146 -2.88 4.27 4.54
C LEU A 146 -1.57 4.56 5.27
N SER A 147 -1.60 4.71 6.60
CA SER A 147 -0.41 4.77 7.45
C SER A 147 0.19 3.40 7.78
N THR A 148 -0.44 2.33 7.31
CA THR A 148 -0.08 0.93 7.59
C THR A 148 -0.07 0.58 9.08
N VAL A 149 -0.86 1.29 9.90
CA VAL A 149 -1.02 0.99 11.33
C VAL A 149 -2.00 -0.16 11.54
N GLY A 150 -3.13 -0.12 10.82
CA GLY A 150 -4.04 -1.26 10.69
C GLY A 150 -4.54 -1.87 11.99
N TYR A 151 -4.99 -1.05 12.96
CA TYR A 151 -5.44 -1.53 14.29
C TYR A 151 -6.47 -2.66 14.28
N GLY A 152 -7.20 -2.86 13.19
CA GLY A 152 -8.20 -3.93 13.07
C GLY A 152 -9.53 -3.65 13.80
N ALA A 153 -9.66 -2.51 14.47
CA ALA A 153 -10.91 -2.11 15.14
C ALA A 153 -12.09 -2.00 14.16
N ILE A 154 -11.80 -1.59 12.92
CA ILE A 154 -12.71 -1.66 11.78
C ILE A 154 -11.95 -2.17 10.55
N ALA A 155 -12.64 -2.95 9.73
CA ALA A 155 -12.15 -3.50 8.47
C ALA A 155 -13.34 -3.68 7.50
N PRO A 156 -13.09 -3.84 6.19
CA PRO A 156 -14.15 -4.11 5.22
C PRO A 156 -14.77 -5.49 5.45
N SER A 157 -16.09 -5.57 5.39
CA SER A 157 -16.84 -6.82 5.55
C SER A 157 -16.55 -7.80 4.40
N PRO A 158 -16.70 -9.13 4.63
CA PRO A 158 -16.55 -10.12 3.57
C PRO A 158 -17.42 -9.81 2.34
N GLY A 159 -16.83 -9.84 1.14
CA GLY A 159 -17.53 -9.58 -0.12
C GLY A 159 -16.84 -8.53 -0.99
N THR A 160 -17.65 -7.67 -1.62
CA THR A 160 -17.19 -6.72 -2.64
C THR A 160 -16.34 -5.58 -2.07
N SER A 161 -16.62 -5.13 -0.84
CA SER A 161 -15.90 -4.01 -0.22
C SER A 161 -14.41 -4.30 -0.05
N ARG A 162 -14.05 -5.52 0.40
CA ARG A 162 -12.66 -6.01 0.46
C ARG A 162 -11.92 -5.85 -0.86
N LEU A 163 -12.51 -6.28 -1.97
CA LEU A 163 -11.84 -6.26 -3.28
C LEU A 163 -11.71 -4.85 -3.87
N LEU A 164 -12.73 -4.00 -3.69
CA LEU A 164 -12.71 -2.64 -4.25
C LEU A 164 -11.73 -1.72 -3.52
N MET A 165 -11.55 -1.90 -2.21
CA MET A 165 -10.71 -1.03 -1.41
C MET A 165 -9.21 -1.37 -1.54
N CYS A 166 -8.84 -2.63 -1.77
CA CYS A 166 -7.43 -3.04 -1.80
C CYS A 166 -6.56 -2.37 -2.87
N PRO A 167 -6.99 -2.16 -4.14
CA PRO A 167 -6.19 -1.44 -5.12
C PRO A 167 -5.89 0.02 -4.72
N ILE A 168 -6.90 0.70 -4.16
CA ILE A 168 -6.79 2.09 -3.69
C ILE A 168 -5.84 2.15 -2.48
N LEU A 169 -5.97 1.19 -1.58
CA LEU A 169 -5.13 1.03 -0.41
C LEU A 169 -3.65 0.96 -0.80
N PHE A 170 -3.29 0.08 -1.75
CA PHE A 170 -1.90 -0.07 -2.20
C PHE A 170 -1.31 1.24 -2.73
N VAL A 171 -2.02 1.95 -3.61
CA VAL A 171 -1.53 3.23 -4.18
C VAL A 171 -1.44 4.31 -3.11
N GLY A 172 -2.40 4.34 -2.17
CA GLY A 172 -2.37 5.28 -1.05
C GLY A 172 -1.18 5.05 -0.12
N VAL A 173 -0.88 3.79 0.23
CA VAL A 173 0.31 3.42 1.02
C VAL A 173 1.61 3.81 0.32
N VAL A 174 1.71 3.57 -0.99
CA VAL A 174 2.86 4.04 -1.80
C VAL A 174 2.98 5.57 -1.74
N SER A 175 1.85 6.29 -1.79
CA SER A 175 1.86 7.76 -1.70
C SER A 175 2.37 8.27 -0.35
N VAL A 176 2.01 7.59 0.76
CA VAL A 176 2.54 7.90 2.09
C VAL A 176 4.04 7.64 2.17
N GLY A 177 4.53 6.53 1.60
CA GLY A 177 5.97 6.24 1.53
C GLY A 177 6.77 7.27 0.71
N ASN A 178 6.20 7.81 -0.37
CA ASN A 178 6.82 8.88 -1.15
C ASN A 178 6.94 10.17 -0.32
N ILE A 179 5.90 10.52 0.44
CA ILE A 179 5.94 11.67 1.37
C ILE A 179 7.04 11.49 2.39
N ALA A 180 7.12 10.32 3.03
CA ALA A 180 8.16 10.02 4.00
C ALA A 180 9.57 10.16 3.39
N SER A 181 9.76 9.63 2.18
CA SER A 181 11.03 9.73 1.45
C SER A 181 11.39 11.18 1.12
N TYR A 182 10.43 11.97 0.62
CA TYR A 182 10.62 13.39 0.35
C TYR A 182 11.04 14.18 1.59
N LEU A 183 10.37 13.94 2.73
CA LEU A 183 10.69 14.59 3.99
C LEU A 183 12.07 14.19 4.51
N ALA A 184 12.42 12.90 4.40
CA ALA A 184 13.73 12.40 4.79
C ALA A 184 14.86 13.05 3.97
N ASP A 185 14.69 13.17 2.66
CA ASP A 185 15.67 13.81 1.77
C ASP A 185 15.79 15.32 2.06
N ALA A 186 14.66 15.99 2.31
CA ALA A 186 14.66 17.40 2.71
C ALA A 186 15.38 17.63 4.06
N ALA A 187 15.23 16.70 5.02
CA ALA A 187 15.93 16.76 6.29
C ALA A 187 17.45 16.54 6.12
N LYS A 188 17.86 15.54 5.33
CA LYS A 188 19.28 15.28 5.02
C LYS A 188 19.96 16.49 4.38
N ALA A 189 19.32 17.11 3.39
CA ALA A 189 19.86 18.31 2.73
C ALA A 189 20.10 19.47 3.72
N ARG A 190 19.22 19.66 4.70
CA ARG A 190 19.40 20.68 5.75
C ARG A 190 20.57 20.37 6.68
N LEU A 191 20.84 19.10 6.96
CA LEU A 191 21.97 18.67 7.78
C LEU A 191 23.30 18.86 7.05
N GLU A 192 23.37 18.49 5.77
CA GLU A 192 24.58 18.67 4.94
C GLU A 192 24.98 20.15 4.82
N VAL A 193 24.00 21.05 4.67
CA VAL A 193 24.25 22.50 4.65
C VAL A 193 24.84 22.99 5.97
N LYS A 194 24.38 22.47 7.13
CA LYS A 194 24.93 22.88 8.43
C LYS A 194 26.38 22.41 8.63
N VAL A 195 26.72 21.21 8.18
CA VAL A 195 28.08 20.66 8.30
C VAL A 195 29.10 21.46 7.48
N HIS A 196 28.72 21.99 6.32
CA HIS A 196 29.61 22.80 5.49
C HIS A 196 29.78 24.25 5.98
N ILE A 197 28.96 24.69 6.96
CA ILE A 197 29.01 26.04 7.53
C ILE A 197 29.74 26.07 8.88
N THR A 198 29.97 24.91 9.51
CA THR A 198 30.77 24.73 10.74
C THR A 198 32.18 24.29 10.43
#